data_AF-A0A3A9WC91-F1
#
_entry.id   AF-A0A3A9WC91-F1
#
_cell.length_a   1.000
_cell.length_b   1.000
_cell.length_c   1.000
_cell.angle_alpha   90.00
_cell.angle_beta   90.00
_cell.angle_gamma   90.00
#
_symmetry.space_group_name_H-M   'P 1'
#
loop_
_entity.id
_entity.type
_entity.pdbx_description
1 polymer ?
#
loop_
_entity_poly.entity_id
_entity_poly.type
_entity_poly.pdbx_seq_one_letter_code
_entity_poly.pdbx_strand_id
1 'polypeptide(L)'
;MFFGNEELIFIKPISSLTLIWIYFENRRKVNVLYPLIILVIIINDFFVLGDFDRFFNYIGILLSSYYLLSSYLLMPFISFRDIRYKEMFSPSVLIGLLLVIYLAFSIFNLTIMPSLESSIAYAVMIMVSLFYFLGCSFIIYIRNRYTYSYYLLIAASSCILVNALVPIQELYYRNSIFEAIIYSADIVAMLFYLKFLISAKPLEENSDSNFI
;
A
#
# COMPACT_ATOMS: atom_id res chain seq x y z
N MET A 1 -28.14 -1.49 -2.53
CA MET A 1 -27.78 -2.84 -3.01
C MET A 1 -26.26 -2.89 -2.91
N PHE A 2 -25.75 -3.24 -1.73
CA PHE A 2 -24.32 -3.25 -1.43
C PHE A 2 -23.89 -4.71 -1.37
N PHE A 3 -22.89 -5.04 -2.19
CA PHE A 3 -22.35 -6.38 -2.41
C PHE A 3 -22.08 -7.10 -1.07
N GLY A 4 -22.56 -8.33 -0.94
CA GLY A 4 -22.23 -9.21 0.19
C GLY A 4 -20.91 -9.94 -0.04
N ASN A 5 -20.28 -10.46 1.03
CA ASN A 5 -18.97 -11.13 1.00
C ASN A 5 -18.79 -12.12 -0.16
N GLU A 6 -19.83 -12.86 -0.55
CA GLU A 6 -19.77 -13.84 -1.65
C GLU A 6 -19.52 -13.21 -3.02
N GLU A 7 -20.06 -12.02 -3.28
CA GLU A 7 -19.86 -11.31 -4.56
C GLU A 7 -18.48 -10.63 -4.60
N LEU A 8 -17.98 -10.17 -3.44
CA LEU A 8 -16.67 -9.53 -3.29
C LEU A 8 -15.50 -10.50 -3.50
N ILE A 9 -15.65 -11.77 -3.12
CA ILE A 9 -14.66 -12.84 -3.37
C ILE A 9 -14.36 -12.99 -4.88
N PHE A 10 -15.34 -12.75 -5.75
CA PHE A 10 -15.13 -12.80 -7.21
C PHE A 10 -14.72 -11.46 -7.81
N ILE A 11 -15.23 -10.34 -7.28
CA ILE A 11 -14.96 -9.01 -7.83
C ILE A 11 -13.52 -8.54 -7.54
N LYS A 12 -12.96 -8.86 -6.36
CA LYS A 12 -11.57 -8.54 -5.98
C LYS A 12 -10.49 -9.11 -6.93
N PRO A 13 -10.50 -10.42 -7.26
CA PRO A 13 -9.52 -10.97 -8.17
C PRO A 13 -9.69 -10.43 -9.61
N ILE A 14 -10.91 -10.13 -10.05
CA ILE A 14 -11.16 -9.59 -11.40
C ILE A 14 -10.56 -8.19 -11.56
N SER A 15 -10.74 -7.31 -10.57
CA SER A 15 -10.14 -5.96 -10.60
C SER A 15 -8.61 -6.04 -10.59
N SER A 16 -8.04 -6.92 -9.77
CA SER A 16 -6.60 -7.18 -9.70
C SER A 16 -6.03 -7.75 -11.00
N LEU A 17 -6.74 -8.68 -11.67
CA LEU A 17 -6.36 -9.20 -12.98
C LEU A 17 -6.40 -8.11 -14.08
N THR A 18 -7.37 -7.19 -14.00
CA THR A 18 -7.46 -6.05 -14.92
C THR A 18 -6.23 -5.14 -14.80
N LEU A 19 -5.70 -4.95 -13.58
CA LEU A 19 -4.47 -4.19 -13.35
C LEU A 19 -3.25 -4.87 -13.97
N ILE A 20 -3.17 -6.19 -13.92
CA ILE A 20 -2.12 -6.96 -14.60
C ILE A 20 -2.20 -6.72 -16.11
N TRP A 21 -3.40 -6.79 -16.70
CA TRP A 21 -3.61 -6.53 -18.12
C TRP A 21 -3.11 -5.14 -18.53
N ILE A 22 -3.53 -4.10 -17.80
CA ILE A 22 -3.12 -2.70 -18.04
C ILE A 22 -1.59 -2.53 -17.93
N TYR A 23 -0.94 -3.26 -17.00
CA TYR A 23 0.52 -3.22 -16.86
C TYR A 23 1.24 -3.78 -18.09
N PHE A 24 0.80 -4.92 -18.61
CA PHE A 24 1.39 -5.54 -19.79
C PHE A 24 1.21 -4.68 -21.05
N GLU A 25 0.05 -4.05 -21.21
CA GLU A 25 -0.25 -3.24 -22.39
C GLU A 25 0.60 -1.95 -22.44
N ASN A 26 0.90 -1.35 -21.29
CA ASN A 26 1.59 -0.05 -21.23
C ASN A 26 3.12 -0.13 -21.04
N ARG A 27 3.71 -1.29 -20.75
CA ARG A 27 5.15 -1.42 -20.50
C ARG A 27 5.88 -2.20 -21.59
N ARG A 28 6.80 -1.52 -22.29
CA ARG A 28 7.73 -2.12 -23.28
C ARG A 28 8.74 -3.12 -22.69
N LYS A 29 9.08 -3.01 -21.41
CA LYS A 29 9.91 -3.99 -20.67
C LYS A 29 9.13 -4.45 -19.45
N VAL A 30 8.64 -5.68 -19.51
CA VAL A 30 7.84 -6.28 -18.44
C VAL A 30 8.77 -6.69 -17.32
N ASN A 31 8.59 -6.11 -16.12
CA ASN A 31 9.20 -6.66 -14.93
C ASN A 31 8.23 -7.68 -14.32
N VAL A 32 8.62 -8.96 -14.31
CA VAL A 32 7.81 -10.09 -13.82
C VAL A 32 7.46 -9.94 -12.33
N LEU A 33 8.19 -9.09 -11.60
CA LEU A 33 7.94 -8.81 -10.19
C LEU A 33 6.57 -8.17 -9.92
N TYR A 34 6.06 -7.33 -10.83
CA TYR A 34 4.77 -6.65 -10.60
C TYR A 34 3.57 -7.62 -10.65
N PRO A 35 3.42 -8.49 -11.66
CA PRO A 35 2.41 -9.55 -11.63
C PRO A 35 2.51 -10.45 -10.39
N LEU A 36 3.73 -10.74 -9.93
CA LEU A 36 3.95 -11.53 -8.71
C LEU A 36 3.40 -10.82 -7.46
N ILE A 37 3.64 -9.52 -7.32
CA ILE A 37 3.08 -8.69 -6.24
C ILE A 37 1.54 -8.74 -6.24
N ILE A 38 0.92 -8.63 -7.41
CA ILE A 38 -0.54 -8.70 -7.54
C ILE A 38 -1.07 -10.12 -7.23
N LEU A 39 -0.33 -11.17 -7.58
CA LEU A 39 -0.71 -12.53 -7.22
C LEU A 39 -0.69 -12.74 -5.70
N VAL A 40 0.32 -12.20 -5.02
CA VAL A 40 0.43 -12.25 -3.54
C VAL A 40 -0.77 -11.57 -2.87
N ILE A 41 -1.19 -10.40 -3.35
CA ILE A 41 -2.35 -9.70 -2.75
C ILE A 41 -3.67 -10.42 -3.04
N ILE A 42 -3.85 -11.04 -4.22
CA ILE A 42 -5.04 -11.85 -4.51
C ILE A 42 -5.14 -13.04 -3.55
N ILE A 43 -4.03 -13.74 -3.29
CA ILE A 43 -4.00 -14.84 -2.32
C ILE A 43 -4.30 -14.32 -0.91
N ASN A 44 -3.73 -13.17 -0.54
CA ASN A 44 -3.99 -12.53 0.75
C ASN A 44 -5.48 -12.23 0.95
N ASP A 45 -6.12 -11.64 -0.06
CA ASP A 45 -7.54 -11.30 -0.06
C ASP A 45 -8.44 -12.52 0.12
N PHE A 46 -8.08 -13.64 -0.50
CA PHE A 46 -8.80 -14.89 -0.32
C PHE A 46 -8.74 -15.38 1.14
N PHE A 47 -7.60 -15.23 1.81
CA PHE A 47 -7.46 -15.58 3.22
C PHE A 47 -8.20 -14.62 4.15
N VAL A 48 -8.16 -13.31 3.85
CA VAL A 48 -8.88 -12.28 4.63
C VAL A 48 -10.38 -12.50 4.58
N LEU A 49 -10.95 -12.76 3.39
CA LEU A 49 -12.39 -12.96 3.20
C LEU A 49 -12.87 -14.35 3.65
N GLY A 50 -11.97 -15.34 3.68
CA GLY A 50 -12.30 -16.70 4.07
C GLY A 50 -12.50 -16.86 5.57
N ASP A 51 -11.45 -16.59 6.35
CA ASP A 51 -11.46 -16.67 7.82
C ASP A 51 -10.26 -15.90 8.39
N PHE A 52 -10.47 -14.60 8.64
CA PHE A 52 -9.41 -13.68 9.04
C PHE A 52 -8.64 -14.13 10.29
N ASP A 53 -9.35 -14.60 11.32
CA ASP A 53 -8.75 -15.02 12.59
C ASP A 53 -7.88 -16.27 12.40
N ARG A 54 -8.44 -17.30 11.75
CA ARG A 54 -7.73 -18.56 11.52
C ARG A 54 -6.52 -18.41 10.62
N PHE A 55 -6.60 -17.56 9.59
CA PHE A 55 -5.54 -17.38 8.61
C PHE A 55 -4.62 -16.19 8.92
N PHE A 56 -4.79 -15.50 10.05
CA PHE A 56 -4.05 -14.28 10.37
C PHE A 56 -2.53 -14.40 10.20
N ASN A 57 -1.95 -15.54 10.58
CA ASN A 57 -0.51 -15.80 10.43
C ASN A 57 -0.08 -15.80 8.96
N TYR A 58 -0.86 -16.46 8.10
CA TYR A 58 -0.60 -16.49 6.65
C TYR A 58 -0.83 -15.12 6.03
N ILE A 59 -1.89 -14.41 6.47
CA ILE A 59 -2.18 -13.04 6.05
C ILE A 59 -0.97 -12.15 6.38
N GLY A 60 -0.43 -12.25 7.59
CA GLY A 60 0.72 -11.44 7.99
C GLY A 60 1.99 -11.71 7.19
N ILE A 61 2.28 -12.97 6.87
CA ILE A 61 3.43 -13.33 6.01
C ILE A 61 3.23 -12.78 4.59
N LEU A 62 2.05 -13.01 3.99
CA LEU A 62 1.75 -12.58 2.62
C LEU A 62 1.74 -11.06 2.49
N LEU A 63 1.11 -10.35 3.42
CA LEU A 63 0.99 -8.90 3.41
C LEU A 63 2.34 -8.22 3.67
N SER A 64 3.15 -8.77 4.58
CA SER A 64 4.53 -8.29 4.78
C SER A 64 5.39 -8.52 3.54
N SER A 65 5.25 -9.68 2.90
CA SER A 65 5.94 -9.98 1.65
C SER A 65 5.54 -9.03 0.53
N TYR A 66 4.23 -8.72 0.41
CA TYR A 66 3.70 -7.74 -0.52
C TYR A 66 4.35 -6.37 -0.33
N TYR A 67 4.45 -5.86 0.90
CA TYR A 67 5.08 -4.56 1.16
C TYR A 67 6.58 -4.54 0.90
N LEU A 68 7.29 -5.62 1.24
CA LEU A 68 8.72 -5.75 0.95
C LEU A 68 9.00 -5.82 -0.55
N LEU A 69 8.24 -6.62 -1.30
CA LEU A 69 8.34 -6.71 -2.76
C LEU A 69 7.99 -5.38 -3.44
N SER A 70 6.94 -4.70 -2.96
CA SER A 70 6.54 -3.39 -3.46
C SER A 70 7.60 -2.32 -3.21
N SER A 71 8.25 -2.36 -2.04
CA SER A 71 9.38 -1.50 -1.70
C SER A 71 10.62 -1.82 -2.54
N TYR A 72 10.90 -3.11 -2.78
CA TYR A 72 12.00 -3.53 -3.64
C TYR A 72 11.83 -3.06 -5.08
N LEU A 73 10.59 -3.10 -5.61
CA LEU A 73 10.29 -2.58 -6.95
C LEU A 73 10.46 -1.05 -7.03
N LEU A 74 10.32 -0.35 -5.91
CA LEU A 74 10.56 1.10 -5.78
C LEU A 74 12.04 1.45 -5.59
N MET A 75 12.87 0.51 -5.13
CA MET A 75 14.29 0.70 -4.85
C MET A 75 15.10 1.39 -5.98
N PRO A 76 14.94 1.07 -7.28
CA PRO A 76 15.65 1.79 -8.35
C PRO A 76 15.23 3.27 -8.50
N PHE A 77 14.07 3.65 -7.96
CA PHE A 77 13.60 5.04 -7.93
C PHE A 77 14.08 5.78 -6.67
N ILE A 78 14.53 5.05 -5.65
CA ILE A 78 15.09 5.59 -4.42
C ILE A 78 16.57 5.92 -4.65
N SER A 79 16.90 7.20 -4.65
CA SER A 79 18.28 7.66 -4.63
C SER A 79 18.45 8.60 -3.45
N PHE A 80 19.43 8.30 -2.59
CA PHE A 80 19.74 9.09 -1.39
C PHE A 80 20.51 10.38 -1.69
N ARG A 81 20.78 10.69 -2.98
CA ARG A 81 21.41 11.95 -3.39
C ARG A 81 20.36 13.07 -3.44
N ASP A 82 20.65 14.16 -2.73
CA ASP A 82 19.89 15.42 -2.66
C ASP A 82 18.51 15.35 -1.97
N ILE A 83 18.46 14.80 -0.75
CA ILE A 83 17.26 14.85 0.09
C ILE A 83 17.09 16.28 0.64
N ARG A 84 15.93 16.90 0.37
CA ARG A 84 15.53 18.19 0.97
C ARG A 84 15.04 17.99 2.41
N TYR A 85 15.97 17.79 3.35
CA TYR A 85 15.66 17.55 4.78
C TYR A 85 14.77 18.63 5.41
N LYS A 86 14.83 19.87 4.91
CA LYS A 86 14.03 21.00 5.41
C LYS A 86 12.53 20.81 5.20
N GLU A 87 12.12 20.06 4.17
CA GLU A 87 10.70 19.77 3.91
C GLU A 87 10.21 18.52 4.66
N MET A 88 11.10 17.56 4.97
CA MET A 88 10.78 16.40 5.82
C MET A 88 10.31 16.80 7.22
N PHE A 89 10.91 17.85 7.78
CA PHE A 89 10.61 18.33 9.13
C PHE A 89 9.59 19.48 9.15
N SER A 90 8.79 19.63 8.08
CA SER A 90 7.65 20.53 8.12
C SER A 90 6.68 20.11 9.22
N PRO A 91 6.18 21.03 10.06
CA PRO A 91 5.29 20.69 11.17
C PRO A 91 4.05 19.92 10.71
N SER A 92 3.50 20.22 9.53
CA SER A 92 2.34 19.50 8.97
C SER A 92 2.64 18.04 8.66
N VAL A 93 3.85 17.74 8.16
CA VAL A 93 4.29 16.37 7.87
C VAL A 93 4.49 15.59 9.16
N LEU A 94 5.08 16.24 10.18
CA LEU A 94 5.38 15.64 11.48
C LEU A 94 4.10 15.28 12.23
N ILE A 95 3.09 16.17 12.19
CA ILE A 95 1.75 15.90 12.73
C ILE A 95 1.09 14.74 11.99
N GLY A 96 1.16 14.70 10.66
CA GLY A 96 0.62 13.59 9.86
C GLY A 96 1.27 12.26 10.21
N LEU A 97 2.60 12.23 10.32
CA LEU A 97 3.36 11.04 10.71
C LEU A 97 2.96 10.56 12.11
N LEU A 98 2.88 11.46 13.09
CA LEU A 98 2.41 11.15 14.44
C LEU A 98 1.01 10.58 14.44
N LEU A 99 0.10 11.14 13.64
CA LEU A 99 -1.27 10.66 13.52
C LEU A 99 -1.32 9.24 12.94
N VAL A 100 -0.53 8.95 11.90
CA VAL A 100 -0.44 7.62 11.30
C VAL A 100 0.11 6.61 12.30
N ILE A 101 1.19 6.94 13.01
CA ILE A 101 1.78 6.08 14.05
C ILE A 101 0.78 5.82 15.17
N TYR A 102 0.11 6.88 15.64
CA TYR A 102 -0.90 6.79 16.69
C TYR A 102 -2.08 5.91 16.28
N LEU A 103 -2.60 6.10 15.06
CA LEU A 103 -3.72 5.32 14.54
C LEU A 103 -3.34 3.85 14.43
N ALA A 104 -2.18 3.56 13.87
CA ALA A 104 -1.70 2.20 13.70
C ALA A 104 -1.46 1.50 15.07
N PHE A 105 -0.92 2.22 16.06
CA PHE A 105 -0.76 1.71 17.43
C PHE A 105 -2.11 1.51 18.14
N SER A 106 -3.04 2.44 17.98
CA SER A 106 -4.38 2.34 18.56
C SER A 106 -5.13 1.12 18.05
N ILE A 107 -5.06 0.86 16.75
CA ILE A 107 -5.69 -0.30 16.12
C ILE A 107 -5.00 -1.58 16.57
N PHE A 108 -3.68 -1.60 16.65
CA PHE A 108 -2.95 -2.75 17.17
C PHE A 108 -3.41 -3.12 18.60
N ASN A 109 -3.48 -2.14 19.50
CA ASN A 109 -3.90 -2.37 20.89
C ASN A 109 -5.37 -2.73 21.03
N LEU A 110 -6.24 -2.10 20.23
CA LEU A 110 -7.68 -2.34 20.31
C LEU A 110 -8.07 -3.68 19.70
N THR A 111 -7.46 -4.05 18.58
CA THR A 111 -7.97 -5.14 17.73
C THR A 111 -7.18 -6.43 17.87
N ILE A 112 -5.85 -6.33 17.96
CA ILE A 112 -4.96 -7.50 17.84
C ILE A 112 -4.55 -8.03 19.20
N MET A 113 -4.29 -7.14 20.17
CA MET A 113 -3.87 -7.54 21.51
C MET A 113 -4.89 -8.43 22.25
N PRO A 114 -6.21 -8.17 22.23
CA PRO A 114 -7.17 -9.02 22.94
C PRO A 114 -7.63 -10.25 22.14
N SER A 115 -7.62 -10.20 20.80
CA SER A 115 -8.20 -11.26 19.96
C SER A 115 -7.17 -12.25 19.40
N LEU A 116 -5.89 -11.85 19.30
CA LEU A 116 -4.84 -12.56 18.55
C LEU A 116 -3.53 -12.68 19.33
N GLU A 117 -3.60 -12.99 20.63
CA GLU A 117 -2.42 -13.04 21.54
C GLU A 117 -1.27 -13.93 21.01
N SER A 118 -1.59 -15.06 20.37
CA SER A 118 -0.57 -15.97 19.81
C SER A 118 0.06 -15.48 18.50
N SER A 119 -0.51 -14.45 17.88
CA SER A 119 -0.17 -14.00 16.53
C SER A 119 0.34 -12.55 16.47
N ILE A 120 0.61 -11.96 17.64
CA ILE A 120 1.13 -10.59 17.80
C ILE A 120 2.39 -10.35 16.95
N ALA A 121 3.28 -11.34 16.86
CA ALA A 121 4.51 -11.23 16.07
C ALA A 121 4.23 -10.93 14.58
N TYR A 122 3.21 -11.56 14.00
CA TYR A 122 2.83 -11.34 12.60
C TYR A 122 2.22 -9.96 12.39
N ALA A 123 1.45 -9.46 13.36
CA ALA A 123 0.92 -8.11 13.35
C ALA A 123 2.03 -7.04 13.41
N VAL A 124 3.03 -7.23 14.28
CA VAL A 124 4.21 -6.35 14.33
C VAL A 124 4.98 -6.39 13.00
N MET A 125 5.10 -7.57 12.39
CA MET A 125 5.76 -7.73 11.09
C MET A 125 5.02 -6.95 9.97
N ILE A 126 3.68 -7.02 9.91
CA ILE A 126 2.87 -6.22 8.99
C ILE A 126 3.15 -4.73 9.23
N MET A 127 3.12 -4.29 10.49
CA MET A 127 3.33 -2.88 10.84
C MET A 127 4.70 -2.38 10.39
N VAL A 128 5.77 -3.10 10.72
CA VAL A 128 7.14 -2.72 10.33
C VAL A 128 7.29 -2.66 8.81
N SER A 129 6.76 -3.65 8.08
CA SER A 129 6.83 -3.68 6.62
C SER A 129 6.00 -2.57 5.96
N LEU A 130 4.83 -2.24 6.50
CA LEU A 130 4.00 -1.11 6.06
C LEU A 130 4.72 0.22 6.26
N PHE A 131 5.32 0.45 7.45
CA PHE A 131 6.11 1.66 7.71
C PHE A 131 7.33 1.76 6.80
N TYR A 132 7.97 0.63 6.48
CA TYR A 132 9.07 0.60 5.52
C TYR A 132 8.62 1.01 4.10
N PHE A 133 7.49 0.49 3.63
CA PHE A 133 6.89 0.86 2.34
C PHE A 133 6.45 2.33 2.30
N LEU A 134 5.85 2.82 3.39
CA LEU A 134 5.49 4.23 3.56
C LEU A 134 6.73 5.12 3.48
N GLY A 135 7.81 4.76 4.18
CA GLY A 135 9.08 5.47 4.15
C GLY A 135 9.67 5.54 2.74
N CYS A 136 9.68 4.43 2.02
CA CYS A 136 10.12 4.37 0.62
C CYS A 136 9.30 5.32 -0.27
N SER A 137 7.98 5.26 -0.16
CA SER A 137 7.04 6.10 -0.92
C SER A 137 7.23 7.59 -0.59
N PHE A 138 7.45 7.90 0.69
CA PHE A 138 7.65 9.27 1.18
C PHE A 138 8.98 9.88 0.70
N ILE A 139 10.07 9.10 0.70
CA ILE A 139 11.37 9.54 0.17
C ILE A 139 11.26 9.90 -1.32
N ILE A 140 10.56 9.08 -2.11
CA ILE A 140 10.35 9.34 -3.54
C ILE A 140 9.51 10.61 -3.74
N TYR A 141 8.51 10.84 -2.90
CA TYR A 141 7.69 12.03 -2.94
C TYR A 141 8.49 13.32 -2.69
N ILE A 142 9.24 13.40 -1.59
CA ILE A 142 9.99 14.60 -1.20
C ILE A 142 11.04 14.98 -2.24
N ARG A 143 11.66 13.99 -2.88
CA ARG A 143 12.65 14.23 -3.91
C ARG A 143 12.06 14.97 -5.11
N ASN A 144 10.75 14.82 -5.35
CA ASN A 144 10.00 15.42 -6.46
C ASN A 144 10.70 15.33 -7.83
N ARG A 145 11.54 14.29 -8.02
CA ARG A 145 12.32 14.08 -9.26
C ARG A 145 11.60 13.24 -10.30
N TYR A 146 10.46 12.67 -9.95
CA TYR A 146 9.64 11.87 -10.85
C TYR A 146 8.29 12.53 -11.00
N THR A 147 7.84 12.66 -12.25
CA THR A 147 6.49 13.13 -12.53
C THR A 147 5.53 12.16 -11.85
N TYR A 148 4.50 12.69 -11.18
CA TYR A 148 3.49 11.90 -10.48
C TYR A 148 3.93 11.19 -9.19
N SER A 149 5.00 11.64 -8.53
CA SER A 149 5.42 11.16 -7.21
C SER A 149 4.33 11.22 -6.14
N TYR A 150 3.38 12.16 -6.24
CA TYR A 150 2.22 12.27 -5.36
C TYR A 150 1.27 11.07 -5.42
N TYR A 151 1.25 10.29 -6.53
CA TYR A 151 0.47 9.05 -6.60
C TYR A 151 0.96 8.00 -5.62
N LEU A 152 2.26 7.96 -5.28
CA LEU A 152 2.77 7.05 -4.25
C LEU A 152 2.27 7.41 -2.86
N LEU A 153 2.14 8.71 -2.55
CA LEU A 153 1.57 9.11 -1.26
C LEU A 153 0.10 8.73 -1.15
N ILE A 154 -0.67 8.91 -2.22
CA ILE A 154 -2.08 8.50 -2.26
C ILE A 154 -2.16 6.98 -2.06
N ALA A 155 -1.33 6.22 -2.78
CA ALA A 155 -1.30 4.76 -2.65
C ALA A 155 -0.92 4.31 -1.22
N ALA A 156 0.14 4.87 -0.65
CA ALA A 156 0.57 4.53 0.70
C ALA A 156 -0.45 4.93 1.78
N SER A 157 -1.11 6.08 1.62
CA SER A 157 -2.18 6.52 2.53
C SER A 157 -3.39 5.61 2.46
N SER A 158 -3.80 5.20 1.25
CA SER A 158 -4.87 4.22 1.07
C SER A 158 -4.51 2.86 1.67
N CYS A 159 -3.27 2.39 1.52
CA CYS A 159 -2.80 1.17 2.18
C CYS A 159 -2.92 1.26 3.71
N ILE A 160 -2.52 2.38 4.32
CA ILE A 160 -2.67 2.57 5.78
C ILE A 160 -4.15 2.48 6.18
N LEU A 161 -5.03 3.15 5.44
CA LEU A 161 -6.46 3.14 5.71
C LEU A 161 -7.05 1.73 5.61
N VAL A 162 -6.67 0.96 4.59
CA VAL A 162 -7.10 -0.44 4.42
C VAL A 162 -6.62 -1.30 5.59
N ASN A 163 -5.33 -1.23 5.94
CA ASN A 163 -4.77 -2.00 7.07
C ASN A 163 -5.37 -1.62 8.42
N ALA A 164 -5.81 -0.37 8.56
CA ALA A 164 -6.48 0.12 9.73
C ALA A 164 -7.90 -0.45 9.86
N LEU A 165 -8.66 -0.40 8.76
CA LEU A 165 -10.07 -0.74 8.77
C LEU A 165 -10.35 -2.25 8.67
N VAL A 166 -9.49 -3.03 7.98
CA VAL A 166 -9.69 -4.49 7.82
C VAL A 166 -9.79 -5.22 9.16
N PRO A 167 -8.85 -5.07 10.12
CA PRO A 167 -8.96 -5.76 11.40
C PRO A 167 -10.20 -5.33 12.18
N ILE A 168 -10.59 -4.05 12.13
CA ILE A 168 -11.78 -3.53 12.81
C ILE A 168 -13.05 -4.17 12.23
N GLN A 169 -13.14 -4.22 10.90
CA GLN A 169 -14.26 -4.81 10.17
C GLN A 169 -14.41 -6.30 10.47
N GLU A 170 -13.31 -7.05 10.42
CA GLU A 170 -13.34 -8.52 10.55
C GLU A 170 -13.47 -8.98 12.00
N LEU A 171 -12.84 -8.29 12.97
CA LEU A 171 -12.82 -8.73 14.37
C LEU A 171 -13.89 -8.10 15.26
N TYR A 172 -14.39 -6.90 14.92
CA TYR A 172 -15.29 -6.15 15.82
C TYR A 172 -16.64 -5.80 15.20
N TYR A 173 -16.66 -5.31 13.96
CA TYR A 173 -17.87 -4.73 13.40
C TYR A 173 -18.02 -5.00 11.91
N ARG A 174 -18.66 -6.13 11.57
CA ARG A 174 -18.91 -6.50 10.19
C ARG A 174 -20.04 -5.67 9.59
N ASN A 175 -19.70 -4.66 8.80
CA ASN A 175 -20.66 -3.81 8.08
C ASN A 175 -20.32 -3.71 6.59
N SER A 176 -21.32 -3.89 5.72
CA SER A 176 -21.13 -3.84 4.26
C SER A 176 -20.67 -2.47 3.73
N ILE A 177 -20.92 -1.37 4.47
CA ILE A 177 -20.46 -0.03 4.08
C ILE A 177 -18.95 0.09 4.31
N PHE A 178 -18.44 -0.37 5.45
CA PHE A 178 -17.01 -0.37 5.74
C PHE A 178 -16.26 -1.26 4.76
N GLU A 179 -16.82 -2.43 4.44
CA GLU A 179 -16.27 -3.33 3.43
C GLU A 179 -16.14 -2.67 2.05
N ALA A 180 -17.17 -1.95 1.59
CA ALA A 180 -17.11 -1.21 0.33
C ALA A 180 -16.06 -0.08 0.35
N ILE A 181 -15.91 0.63 1.47
CA ILE A 181 -14.89 1.67 1.65
C ILE A 181 -13.50 1.06 1.61
N ILE A 182 -13.27 -0.02 2.35
CA ILE A 182 -12.00 -0.77 2.36
C ILE A 182 -11.66 -1.21 0.94
N TYR A 183 -12.60 -1.84 0.25
CA TYR A 183 -12.37 -2.35 -1.09
C TYR A 183 -12.05 -1.26 -2.11
N SER A 184 -12.82 -0.16 -2.10
CA SER A 184 -12.56 0.97 -2.99
C SER A 184 -11.20 1.61 -2.70
N ALA A 185 -10.83 1.78 -1.43
CA ALA A 185 -9.53 2.29 -1.03
C ALA A 185 -8.38 1.38 -1.49
N ASP A 186 -8.57 0.06 -1.40
CA ASP A 186 -7.59 -0.95 -1.82
C ASP A 186 -7.33 -0.92 -3.34
N ILE A 187 -8.39 -0.89 -4.15
CA ILE A 187 -8.27 -0.72 -5.61
C ILE A 187 -7.58 0.60 -5.95
N VAL A 188 -7.96 1.69 -5.28
CA VAL A 188 -7.35 3.01 -5.46
C VAL A 188 -5.86 2.95 -5.13
N ALA A 189 -5.46 2.28 -4.06
CA ALA A 189 -4.05 2.11 -3.70
C ALA A 189 -3.27 1.41 -4.82
N MET A 190 -3.79 0.28 -5.30
CA MET A 190 -3.14 -0.50 -6.36
C MET A 190 -3.09 0.26 -7.70
N LEU A 191 -4.15 0.98 -8.07
CA LEU A 191 -4.21 1.79 -9.28
C LEU A 191 -3.19 2.92 -9.26
N PHE A 192 -3.09 3.67 -8.17
CA PHE A 192 -2.14 4.78 -8.06
C PHE A 192 -0.69 4.27 -8.02
N TYR A 193 -0.45 3.13 -7.35
CA TYR A 193 0.84 2.46 -7.36
C TYR A 193 1.24 2.02 -8.78
N LEU A 194 0.33 1.38 -9.51
CA LEU A 194 0.52 0.99 -10.92
C LEU A 194 0.80 2.21 -11.81
N LYS A 195 -0.02 3.26 -11.66
CA LYS A 195 0.08 4.47 -12.48
C LYS A 195 1.42 5.15 -12.26
N PHE A 196 1.92 5.19 -11.02
CA PHE A 196 3.27 5.63 -10.73
C PHE A 196 4.30 4.75 -11.45
N LEU A 197 4.24 3.43 -11.31
CA LEU A 197 5.22 2.54 -11.95
C LEU A 197 5.28 2.72 -13.46
N ILE A 198 4.14 2.83 -14.14
CA ILE A 198 4.06 3.01 -15.59
C ILE A 198 4.51 4.42 -16.01
N SER A 199 4.04 5.45 -15.29
CA SER A 199 4.18 6.86 -15.70
C SER A 199 5.41 7.55 -15.13
N ALA A 200 6.14 6.91 -14.21
CA ALA A 200 7.35 7.44 -13.60
C ALA A 200 8.42 7.64 -14.68
N LYS A 201 8.49 8.86 -15.18
CA LYS A 201 9.60 9.39 -15.96
C LYS A 201 10.38 10.33 -15.03
N PRO A 202 11.72 10.31 -15.07
CA PRO A 202 12.47 11.37 -14.42
C PRO A 202 11.97 12.70 -15.01
N LEU A 203 11.72 13.71 -14.19
CA LEU A 203 11.63 15.05 -14.73
C LEU A 203 12.96 15.31 -15.41
N GLU A 204 12.93 15.60 -16.72
CA GLU A 204 14.10 16.14 -17.38
C GLU A 204 14.52 17.36 -16.54
N GLU A 205 15.73 17.29 -16.01
CA GLU A 205 16.41 18.44 -15.45
C GLU A 205 16.36 19.47 -16.57
N ASN A 206 15.56 20.53 -16.42
CA ASN A 206 15.49 21.59 -17.41
C ASN A 206 16.94 21.97 -17.70
N SER A 207 17.40 21.60 -18.89
CA SER A 207 18.57 22.15 -19.48
C SER A 207 18.23 23.61 -19.79
N ASP A 208 18.31 24.47 -18.78
CA ASP A 208 18.60 25.88 -18.96
C ASP A 208 20.08 26.05 -19.37
N SER A 209 20.53 25.19 -20.31
CA SER A 209 21.53 25.54 -21.28
C SER A 209 20.83 26.37 -22.35
N ASN A 210 20.78 27.68 -22.12
CA ASN A 210 21.01 28.75 -23.10
C ASN A 210 20.26 30.01 -22.67
N PHE A 211 20.99 31.02 -22.18
CA PHE A 211 21.03 32.33 -22.81
C PHE A 211 22.31 33.05 -22.36
N ILE A 212 23.29 33.04 -23.29
CA ILE A 212 24.32 34.05 -23.63
C ILE A 212 25.05 34.74 -22.47
#